data_AF-A0A4S2A710-F1
#
_entry.id   AF-A0A4S2A710-F1
#
_cell.length_a   1.000
_cell.length_b   1.000
_cell.length_c   1.000
_cell.angle_alpha   90.00
_cell.angle_beta   90.00
_cell.angle_gamma   90.00
#
_symmetry.space_group_name_H-M   'P 1'
#
loop_
_entity.id
_entity.type
_entity.pdbx_description
1 polymer ?
#
loop_
_entity_poly.entity_id
_entity_poly.type
_entity_poly.pdbx_seq_one_letter_code
_entity_poly.pdbx_strand_id
1 'polypeptide(L)' 'MKKNAKTNRQIIDEYDYLGKSCSFQDCTGLIPFTPETEAELESYEDIYPYLPPRNLISYNKFSDTPDAP' A
#
# COMPACT_ATOMS: atom_id res chain seq x y z
N MET A 1 -19.72 -17.75 -45.26
CA MET A 1 -18.67 -17.97 -44.24
C MET A 1 -19.18 -18.93 -43.19
N LYS A 2 -18.63 -20.15 -43.10
CA LYS A 2 -18.96 -21.09 -42.01
C LYS A 2 -18.25 -20.62 -40.75
N LYS A 3 -18.99 -20.30 -39.69
CA LYS A 3 -18.42 -20.03 -38.37
C LYS A 3 -18.06 -21.38 -37.75
N ASN A 4 -16.77 -21.68 -37.63
CA ASN A 4 -16.32 -22.86 -36.88
C ASN A 4 -16.54 -22.59 -35.40
N ALA A 5 -17.57 -23.20 -34.82
CA ALA A 5 -17.80 -23.17 -33.39
C ALA A 5 -16.75 -24.04 -32.69
N LYS A 6 -16.02 -23.47 -31.74
CA LYS A 6 -15.08 -24.22 -30.91
C LYS A 6 -15.87 -25.09 -29.92
N THR A 7 -15.34 -26.27 -29.61
CA THR A 7 -15.89 -27.11 -28.55
C THR A 7 -15.53 -26.55 -27.18
N ASN A 8 -16.29 -26.91 -26.15
CA ASN A 8 -15.99 -26.49 -24.77
C ASN A 8 -14.58 -26.89 -24.34
N ARG A 9 -14.09 -28.06 -24.78
CA ARG A 9 -12.72 -28.52 -24.48
C ARG A 9 -11.67 -27.63 -25.12
N GLN A 10 -11.84 -27.27 -26.40
CA GLN A 10 -10.92 -26.36 -27.10
C GLN A 10 -10.85 -24.98 -26.43
N ILE A 11 -11.97 -24.49 -25.92
CA ILE A 11 -12.03 -23.20 -25.21
C ILE A 11 -11.26 -23.28 -23.89
N ILE A 12 -11.38 -24.40 -23.16
CA ILE A 12 -10.69 -24.61 -21.88
C ILE A 12 -9.18 -24.77 -22.08
N ASP A 13 -8.76 -25.57 -23.07
CA ASP A 13 -7.35 -25.87 -23.32
C ASP A 13 -6.58 -24.65 -23.85
N GLU A 14 -7.24 -23.75 -24.60
CA GLU A 14 -6.66 -22.48 -25.05
C GLU A 14 -6.60 -21.40 -23.95
N TYR A 15 -7.31 -21.59 -22.84
CA TYR A 15 -7.40 -20.57 -21.80
C TYR A 15 -6.18 -20.66 -20.86
N ASP A 16 -5.35 -19.63 -20.90
CA ASP A 16 -4.15 -19.46 -20.08
C ASP A 16 -4.51 -19.11 -18.61
N TYR A 17 -5.12 -20.06 -17.90
CA TYR A 17 -5.53 -19.92 -16.49
C TYR A 17 -4.35 -19.71 -15.54
N LEU A 18 -3.18 -20.27 -15.86
CA LEU A 18 -2.00 -20.31 -14.98
C LEU A 18 -0.90 -19.33 -15.37
N GLY A 19 -0.79 -18.91 -16.64
CA GLY A 19 0.26 -18.00 -17.11
C GLY A 19 -0.03 -16.53 -16.87
N LYS A 20 -1.31 -16.16 -16.68
CA LYS A 20 -1.76 -14.80 -16.32
C LYS A 20 -2.26 -14.66 -14.88
N SER A 21 -2.29 -15.73 -14.09
CA SER A 21 -2.70 -15.69 -12.67
C SER A 21 -1.63 -15.17 -11.73
N CYS A 22 -0.40 -14.98 -12.20
CA CYS A 22 0.65 -14.34 -11.42
C CYS A 22 0.51 -12.81 -11.53
N SER A 23 -0.26 -12.20 -10.63
CA SER A 23 -0.05 -10.79 -10.33
C SER A 23 1.27 -10.67 -9.56
N PHE A 24 2.30 -10.10 -10.20
CA PHE A 24 3.53 -9.68 -9.52
C PHE A 24 3.21 -8.45 -8.67
N GLN A 25 2.44 -8.64 -7.60
CA GLN A 25 2.39 -7.67 -6.52
C GLN A 25 3.54 -8.04 -5.61
N ASP A 26 4.76 -7.70 -6.06
CA ASP A 26 5.93 -7.70 -5.19
C ASP A 26 5.80 -6.52 -4.23
N CYS A 27 4.82 -6.62 -3.34
CA CYS A 27 4.74 -5.81 -2.15
C CYS A 27 5.80 -6.39 -1.21
N THR A 28 7.08 -6.16 -1.52
CA THR A 28 8.12 -6.24 -0.49
C THR A 28 7.64 -5.30 0.61
N GLY A 29 7.07 -5.85 1.67
CA GLY A 29 6.52 -5.12 2.80
C GLY A 29 7.62 -4.49 3.64
N LEU A 30 8.63 -3.90 3.00
CA LEU A 30 9.57 -3.03 3.66
C LEU A 30 8.75 -1.82 4.10
N ILE A 31 8.35 -1.85 5.37
CA ILE A 31 7.88 -0.69 6.09
C ILE A 31 8.89 0.42 5.77
N PRO A 32 8.46 1.60 5.27
CA PRO A 32 9.38 2.70 5.04
C PRO A 32 10.18 2.91 6.32
N PHE A 33 11.50 2.89 6.18
CA PHE A 33 12.41 3.03 7.30
C PHE A 33 12.08 4.33 8.04
N THR A 34 12.28 4.35 9.36
CA THR A 34 12.12 5.57 10.13
C THR A 34 13.07 6.63 9.56
N PRO A 35 12.63 7.85 9.25
CA PRO A 35 13.52 8.87 8.69
C PRO A 35 14.76 9.02 9.58
N GLU A 36 15.95 8.96 8.98
CA GLU A 36 17.23 9.05 9.70
C GLU A 36 17.66 10.50 9.87
N THR A 37 17.19 11.36 8.97
CA THR A 37 17.59 12.75 8.90
C THR A 37 16.40 13.69 9.08
N GLU A 38 16.68 14.88 9.59
CA GLU A 38 15.64 15.92 9.75
C GLU A 38 15.00 16.30 8.42
N ALA A 39 15.78 16.35 7.35
CA ALA A 39 15.29 16.66 6.01
C ALA A 39 14.27 15.61 5.49
N GLU A 40 14.48 14.33 5.82
CA GLU A 40 13.52 13.27 5.49
C GLU A 40 12.25 13.38 6.34
N LEU A 41 12.38 13.76 7.62
CA LEU A 41 11.25 13.97 8.51
C LEU A 41 10.38 15.15 8.05
N GLU A 42 11.01 16.27 7.64
CA GLU A 42 10.32 17.41 7.04
C GLU A 42 9.57 17.03 5.76
N SER A 43 10.22 16.30 4.85
CA SER A 43 9.60 15.76 3.64
C SER A 43 8.41 14.83 3.94
N TYR A 44 8.50 14.05 5.02
CA TYR A 44 7.41 13.18 5.46
C TYR A 44 6.20 13.98 5.97
N GLU A 45 6.42 15.03 6.76
CA GLU A 45 5.36 15.91 7.28
C GLU A 45 4.62 16.63 6.14
N ASP A 46 5.31 17.02 5.07
CA ASP A 46 4.71 17.67 3.90
C ASP A 46 3.69 16.76 3.18
N ILE A 47 3.94 15.45 3.16
CA ILE A 47 3.09 14.45 2.50
C ILE A 47 2.01 13.94 3.47
N TYR A 48 2.38 13.76 4.74
CA TYR A 48 1.54 13.22 5.79
C TYR A 48 1.73 14.03 7.08
N PRO A 49 0.86 15.03 7.34
CA PRO A 49 0.92 15.83 8.56
C PRO A 49 0.58 14.95 9.76
N TYR A 50 1.60 14.50 10.48
CA TYR A 50 1.43 13.59 11.61
C TYR A 50 1.21 14.36 12.91
N LEU A 51 1.53 15.65 12.94
CA LEU A 51 1.29 16.50 14.09
C LEU A 51 -0.11 17.13 14.05
N PRO A 52 -0.77 17.27 15.21
CA PRO A 52 -2.02 18.00 15.28
C PRO A 52 -1.80 19.45 14.81
N PRO A 53 -2.79 20.05 14.12
CA PRO A 53 -2.64 21.40 13.62
C PRO A 53 -2.39 22.35 14.79
N ARG A 54 -1.40 23.24 14.60
CA ARG A 54 -0.80 24.11 15.62
C ARG A 54 -1.81 25.01 16.35
N ASN A 55 -3.04 25.14 15.82
CA ASN A 55 -4.15 25.88 16.41
C ASN A 55 -4.97 25.07 17.44
N LEU A 56 -4.71 23.78 17.64
CA LEU A 56 -5.37 22.92 18.64
C LEU A 56 -4.58 22.77 19.94
N ILE A 57 -3.48 23.51 20.12
CA ILE A 57 -2.52 23.43 21.24
C ILE A 57 -3.14 23.71 22.63
N SER A 58 -4.42 24.09 22.73
CA SER A 58 -5.08 24.29 24.04
C SER A 58 -5.53 23.01 24.74
N TYR A 59 -5.42 21.82 24.14
CA TYR A 59 -5.71 20.55 24.82
C TYR A 59 -4.51 19.60 24.77
N ASN A 60 -3.62 19.73 25.75
CA ASN A 60 -2.61 18.72 26.05
C ASN A 60 -3.30 17.46 26.59
N LYS A 61 -3.59 16.51 25.70
CA LYS A 61 -4.00 15.13 26.00
C LYS A 61 -2.84 14.13 25.83
N PHE A 62 -1.64 14.59 25.45
CA PHE A 62 -0.46 13.77 25.22
C PHE A 62 0.49 13.67 26.43
N SER A 63 0.31 14.49 27.47
CA SER A 63 1.11 14.41 28.71
C SER A 63 0.71 13.23 29.61
N ASP A 64 -0.40 12.56 29.31
CA ASP A 64 -1.00 11.52 30.16
C ASP A 64 -0.72 10.10 29.65
N THR A 65 -0.01 9.94 28.54
CA THR A 65 0.46 8.61 28.12
C THR A 65 1.68 8.25 28.96
N PRO A 66 1.61 7.22 29.83
CA PRO A 66 2.81 6.73 30.50
C PRO A 66 3.79 6.28 29.41
N ASP A 67 5.08 6.61 29.60
CA ASP A 67 6.16 6.10 28.75
C ASP A 67 5.95 4.59 28.56
N ALA A 68 5.94 4.16 27.29
CA ALA A 68 5.90 2.74 26.97
C ALA A 68 7.06 2.05 27.71
N PRO A 69 6.84 0.85 28.28
CA PRO A 69 7.82 0.19 29.13
C PRO A 69 9.16 -0.06 28.44
#